data_AF-A0A966CEG0-F1
#
_entry.id   AF-A0A966CEG0-F1
#
_cell.length_a   1.000
_cell.length_b   1.000
_cell.length_c   1.000
_cell.angle_alpha   90.00
_cell.angle_beta   90.00
_cell.angle_gamma   90.00
#
_symmetry.space_group_name_H-M   'P 1'
#
loop_
_entity.id
_entity.type
_entity.pdbx_description
1 polymer ?
#
loop_
_entity_poly.entity_id
_entity_poly.type
_entity_poly.pdbx_seq_one_letter_code
_entity_poly.pdbx_strand_id
1 'polypeptide(L)'
;MNETFKLELGGRELKIEIKNLAEMATGSCLVQYGDTLVLSTVVISDQEREGIDFFPLTVDYEERYYAAGKILGSRYIRRESRPSDEAILTSRLIDRAIRPLFPKDLKREVQIVITCLSWDRE
;
A
#
# COMPACT_ATOMS: atom_id res chain seq x y z
N MET A 1 -10.48 3.77 -18.15
CA MET A 1 -11.19 4.98 -17.69
C MET A 1 -10.46 5.44 -16.45
N ASN A 2 -9.88 6.65 -16.45
CA ASN A 2 -9.21 7.17 -15.26
C ASN A 2 -10.26 7.89 -14.42
N GLU A 3 -10.69 7.27 -13.33
CA GLU A 3 -11.64 7.88 -12.39
C GLU A 3 -10.85 8.61 -11.30
N THR A 4 -11.22 9.85 -11.05
CA THR A 4 -10.61 10.69 -10.01
C THR A 4 -11.70 11.16 -9.07
N PHE A 5 -11.59 10.76 -7.81
CA PHE A 5 -12.47 11.19 -6.73
C PHE A 5 -11.74 12.25 -5.92
N LYS A 6 -12.45 13.32 -5.56
CA LYS A 6 -11.94 14.42 -4.76
C LYS A 6 -12.88 14.67 -3.59
N LEU A 7 -12.31 14.91 -2.42
CA LEU A 7 -13.02 15.22 -1.19
C LEU A 7 -12.19 16.23 -0.40
N GLU A 8 -12.81 17.30 0.08
CA GLU A 8 -12.18 18.13 1.11
C GLU A 8 -12.32 17.45 2.47
N LEU A 9 -11.19 17.15 3.10
CA LEU A 9 -11.12 16.52 4.40
C LEU A 9 -10.11 17.28 5.26
N GLY A 10 -10.53 17.75 6.45
CA GLY A 10 -9.61 18.40 7.39
C GLY A 10 -8.93 19.68 6.86
N GLY A 11 -9.56 20.37 5.90
CA GLY A 11 -8.99 21.58 5.26
C GLY A 11 -7.97 21.30 4.16
N ARG A 12 -7.81 20.04 3.72
CA ARG A 12 -6.96 19.65 2.60
C ARG A 12 -7.76 18.83 1.58
N GLU A 13 -7.33 18.83 0.32
CA GLU A 13 -7.92 17.98 -0.71
C GLU A 13 -7.38 16.54 -0.56
N LEU A 14 -8.28 15.60 -0.30
CA LEU A 14 -8.07 14.17 -0.50
C LEU A 14 -8.45 13.84 -1.94
N LYS A 15 -7.52 13.26 -2.69
CA LYS A 15 -7.69 12.87 -4.07
C LYS A 15 -7.35 11.40 -4.24
N ILE A 16 -8.27 10.64 -4.82
CA ILE A 16 -8.09 9.22 -5.11
C ILE A 16 -8.19 9.05 -6.62
N GLU A 17 -7.11 8.61 -7.24
CA GLU A 17 -7.05 8.32 -8.67
C GLU A 17 -6.96 6.81 -8.89
N ILE A 18 -7.96 6.24 -9.53
CA ILE A 18 -7.91 4.87 -10.03
C ILE A 18 -7.33 4.94 -11.45
N LYS A 19 -5.99 4.92 -11.51
CA LYS A 19 -5.21 4.98 -12.74
C LYS A 19 -4.61 3.61 -13.06
N ASN A 20 -4.35 3.38 -14.34
CA ASN A 20 -3.62 2.23 -14.85
C ASN A 20 -2.10 2.29 -14.57
N LEU A 21 -1.69 2.51 -13.32
CA LEU A 21 -0.26 2.45 -12.95
C LEU A 21 0.23 1.00 -12.76
N ALA A 22 -0.65 0.12 -12.32
CA ALA A 22 -0.38 -1.30 -12.15
C ALA A 22 -1.50 -2.13 -12.80
N GLU A 23 -1.55 -2.13 -14.14
CA GLU A 23 -2.63 -2.77 -14.92
C GLU A 23 -2.76 -4.28 -14.71
N MET A 24 -1.67 -4.94 -14.30
CA MET A 24 -1.67 -6.37 -14.02
C MET A 24 -2.10 -6.71 -12.59
N ALA A 25 -2.24 -5.69 -11.72
CA ALA A 25 -2.77 -5.90 -10.38
C ALA A 25 -4.30 -6.04 -10.44
N THR A 26 -4.87 -6.82 -9.52
CA THR A 26 -6.33 -6.96 -9.40
C THR A 26 -6.99 -5.60 -9.12
N GLY A 27 -6.31 -4.74 -8.38
CA GLY A 27 -6.69 -3.34 -8.21
C GLY A 27 -5.48 -2.47 -7.89
N SER A 28 -5.54 -1.20 -8.31
CA SER A 28 -4.57 -0.20 -7.88
C SER A 28 -5.24 1.17 -7.74
N CYS A 29 -4.81 1.94 -6.74
CA CYS A 29 -5.24 3.30 -6.55
C CYS A 29 -4.07 4.17 -6.10
N LEU A 30 -4.03 5.39 -6.64
CA LEU A 30 -3.12 6.43 -6.22
C LEU A 30 -3.88 7.38 -5.30
N VAL A 31 -3.47 7.46 -4.04
CA VAL A 31 -4.11 8.31 -3.04
C VAL A 31 -3.16 9.46 -2.73
N GLN A 32 -3.69 10.67 -2.83
CA GLN A 32 -2.99 11.91 -2.53
C GLN A 32 -3.76 12.68 -1.46
N TYR A 33 -3.06 13.15 -0.44
CA TYR A 33 -3.61 14.02 0.59
C TYR A 33 -2.63 15.17 0.84
N GLY A 34 -2.97 16.36 0.35
CA GLY A 34 -1.98 17.44 0.20
C GLY A 34 -0.85 17.01 -0.76
N ASP A 35 0.41 17.15 -0.32
CA ASP A 35 1.58 16.74 -1.11
C ASP A 35 2.10 15.32 -0.78
N THR A 36 1.45 14.63 0.18
CA THR A 36 1.73 13.22 0.47
C THR A 36 0.99 12.32 -0.51
N LEU A 37 1.71 11.36 -1.10
CA LEU A 37 1.20 10.52 -2.18
C LEU A 37 1.61 9.06 -1.96
N VAL A 38 0.63 8.16 -1.98
CA VAL A 38 0.80 6.72 -1.79
C VAL A 38 0.16 5.95 -2.93
N LEU A 39 0.83 4.90 -3.39
CA LEU A 39 0.29 3.95 -4.36
C LEU A 39 -0.07 2.67 -3.61
N SER A 40 -1.35 2.30 -3.62
CA SER A 40 -1.81 1.02 -3.08
C SER A 40 -2.11 0.08 -4.23
N THR A 41 -1.51 -1.11 -4.20
CA THR A 41 -1.77 -2.20 -5.15
C THR A 41 -2.29 -3.42 -4.41
N VAL A 42 -3.24 -4.12 -5.02
CA VAL A 42 -3.86 -5.33 -4.47
C VAL A 42 -3.84 -6.41 -5.53
N VAL A 43 -3.40 -7.61 -5.13
CA VAL A 43 -3.44 -8.80 -5.96
C VAL A 43 -4.12 -9.92 -5.19
N ILE A 44 -5.07 -10.59 -5.86
CA ILE A 44 -5.74 -11.78 -5.34
C ILE A 44 -5.44 -12.95 -6.28
N SER A 45 -4.87 -14.03 -5.76
CA SER A 45 -4.62 -15.27 -6.52
C SER A 45 -5.92 -15.81 -7.10
N ASP A 46 -5.95 -16.28 -8.36
CA ASP A 46 -7.12 -16.95 -8.96
C ASP A 46 -7.43 -18.33 -8.37
N GLN A 47 -6.45 -18.94 -7.73
CA GLN A 47 -6.57 -20.26 -7.11
C GLN A 47 -6.62 -20.14 -5.60
N GLU A 48 -7.44 -20.98 -4.98
CA GLU A 48 -7.40 -21.22 -3.54
C GLU A 48 -6.13 -21.99 -3.20
N ARG A 49 -5.54 -21.64 -2.06
CA ARG A 49 -4.36 -22.35 -1.58
C ARG A 49 -4.82 -23.64 -0.88
N GLU A 50 -4.39 -24.79 -1.41
CA GLU A 50 -4.74 -26.07 -0.83
C GLU A 50 -4.01 -26.29 0.51
N GLY A 51 -4.71 -26.90 1.47
CA GLY A 51 -4.11 -27.30 2.75
C GLY A 51 -3.94 -26.19 3.80
N ILE A 52 -4.51 -25.00 3.60
CA ILE A 52 -4.57 -23.95 4.63
C ILE A 52 -5.95 -23.84 5.29
N ASP A 53 -5.94 -23.58 6.59
CA ASP A 53 -7.11 -23.39 7.46
C ASP A 53 -7.30 -21.93 7.90
N PHE A 54 -6.47 -21.00 7.39
CA PHE A 54 -6.50 -19.58 7.74
C PHE A 54 -6.62 -18.71 6.47
N PHE A 55 -6.94 -17.42 6.66
CA PHE A 55 -6.99 -16.43 5.59
C PHE A 55 -5.59 -15.88 5.28
N PRO A 56 -5.00 -16.20 4.12
CA PRO A 56 -3.65 -15.76 3.72
C PRO A 56 -3.69 -14.32 3.20
N LEU A 57 -3.58 -13.37 4.13
CA LEU A 57 -3.44 -11.94 3.83
C LEU A 57 -2.07 -11.45 4.25
N THR A 58 -1.36 -10.85 3.29
CA THR A 58 -0.08 -10.17 3.48
C THR A 58 -0.26 -8.69 3.15
N VAL A 59 0.18 -7.82 4.07
CA VAL A 59 0.15 -6.37 3.90
C VAL A 59 1.56 -5.83 4.11
N ASP A 60 2.09 -5.16 3.10
CA ASP A 60 3.41 -4.57 3.11
C ASP A 60 3.30 -3.05 2.90
N TYR A 61 3.83 -2.27 3.83
CA TYR A 61 4.01 -0.83 3.66
C TYR A 61 5.49 -0.54 3.35
N GLU A 62 5.75 0.00 2.17
CA GLU A 62 7.08 0.34 1.68
C GLU A 62 7.31 1.85 1.69
N GLU A 63 8.27 2.27 2.50
CA GLU A 63 8.78 3.64 2.48
C GLU A 63 9.95 3.75 1.52
N ARG A 64 9.90 4.74 0.64
CA ARG A 64 11.00 5.02 -0.29
C ARG A 64 11.71 6.29 0.12
N TYR A 65 13.05 6.28 0.14
CA TYR A 65 13.81 7.46 0.58
C TYR A 65 13.61 8.65 -0.36
N TYR A 66 13.35 8.39 -1.64
CA TYR A 66 13.03 9.42 -2.61
C TYR A 66 11.73 10.17 -2.26
N ALA A 67 10.80 9.55 -1.53
CA ALA A 67 9.56 10.20 -1.09
C ALA A 67 9.86 11.41 -0.19
N ALA A 68 10.97 11.38 0.54
CA ALA A 68 11.45 12.47 1.36
C ALA A 68 12.57 13.30 0.70
N GLY A 69 12.83 13.10 -0.60
CA GLY A 69 13.91 13.75 -1.35
C GLY A 69 15.32 13.37 -0.88
N LYS A 70 15.48 12.23 -0.21
CA LYS A 70 16.76 11.78 0.37
C LYS A 70 17.34 10.62 -0.44
N ILE A 71 18.67 10.56 -0.50
CA ILE A 71 19.42 9.40 -1.01
C ILE A 71 20.04 8.68 0.19
N LEU A 72 19.93 7.35 0.25
CA LEU A 72 20.54 6.53 1.28
C LEU A 72 22.06 6.76 1.36
N GLY A 73 22.53 7.27 2.50
CA GLY A 73 23.93 7.63 2.74
C GLY A 73 24.87 6.47 3.07
N SER A 74 24.44 5.21 2.94
CA SER A 74 25.26 4.06 3.30
C SER A 74 26.39 3.83 2.29
N ARG A 75 27.60 3.54 2.81
CA ARG A 75 28.83 3.32 2.03
C ARG A 75 28.76 2.06 1.15
N TYR A 76 27.93 1.07 1.50
CA TYR A 76 27.88 -0.24 0.84
C TYR A 76 26.52 -0.57 0.20
N ILE A 77 25.39 -0.14 0.77
CA ILE A 77 24.05 -0.50 0.28
C ILE A 77 23.21 0.78 0.13
N ARG A 78 23.10 1.28 -1.10
CA ARG A 78 22.29 2.47 -1.45
C ARG A 78 20.85 2.10 -1.85
N ARG A 79 20.29 1.04 -1.25
CA ARG A 79 18.92 0.56 -1.52
C ARG A 79 18.19 0.25 -0.23
N GLU A 80 16.88 0.44 -0.24
CA GLU A 80 16.00 -0.01 0.84
C GLU A 80 16.14 -1.52 0.98
N SER A 81 16.25 -2.00 2.22
CA SER A 81 16.40 -3.43 2.49
C SER A 81 15.31 -3.89 3.43
N ARG A 82 15.57 -3.85 4.74
CA ARG A 82 14.58 -4.20 5.73
C ARG A 82 13.59 -3.05 5.94
N PRO A 83 12.29 -3.35 6.09
CA PRO A 83 11.32 -2.37 6.54
C PRO A 83 11.75 -1.72 7.86
N SER A 84 11.44 -0.43 8.03
CA SER A 84 11.58 0.27 9.29
C SER A 84 10.56 -0.24 10.31
N ASP A 85 10.79 -0.02 11.61
CA ASP A 85 9.81 -0.38 12.64
C ASP A 85 8.49 0.37 12.42
N GLU A 86 8.54 1.62 11.98
CA GLU A 86 7.36 2.42 11.60
C GLU A 86 6.59 1.82 10.43
N ALA A 87 7.29 1.35 9.39
CA ALA A 87 6.67 0.66 8.27
C ALA A 87 6.01 -0.65 8.69
N ILE A 88 6.64 -1.43 9.58
CA ILE A 88 6.06 -2.67 10.14
C ILE A 88 4.81 -2.35 10.96
N LEU A 89 4.85 -1.34 11.83
CA LEU A 89 3.70 -0.93 12.64
C LEU A 89 2.54 -0.45 11.76
N THR A 90 2.84 0.34 10.73
CA THR A 90 1.86 0.83 9.74
C THR A 90 1.22 -0.33 8.98
N SER A 91 2.04 -1.27 8.50
CA SER A 91 1.56 -2.49 7.81
C SER A 91 0.58 -3.28 8.70
N ARG A 92 0.93 -3.47 9.98
CA ARG A 92 0.08 -4.17 10.95
C ARG A 92 -1.21 -3.41 11.28
N LEU A 93 -1.16 -2.09 11.29
CA LEU A 93 -2.33 -1.25 11.53
C LEU A 93 -3.35 -1.40 10.39
N ILE A 94 -2.86 -1.37 9.14
CA ILE A 94 -3.69 -1.58 7.94
C ILE A 94 -4.28 -2.99 7.96
N ASP A 95 -3.46 -4.03 8.17
CA ASP A 95 -3.91 -5.42 8.24
C ASP A 95 -5.04 -5.61 9.25
N ARG A 96 -4.89 -5.09 10.46
CA ARG A 96 -5.91 -5.21 11.52
C ARG A 96 -7.22 -4.50 11.18
N ALA A 97 -7.15 -3.39 10.44
CA ALA A 97 -8.34 -2.64 10.06
C ALA A 97 -9.16 -3.37 8.97
N ILE A 98 -8.49 -3.99 7.99
CA ILE A 98 -9.16 -4.58 6.83
C ILE A 98 -9.45 -6.08 6.99
N ARG A 99 -8.64 -6.83 7.76
CA ARG A 99 -8.77 -8.29 7.89
C ARG A 99 -10.17 -8.76 8.30
N PRO A 100 -10.90 -8.08 9.21
CA PRO A 100 -12.27 -8.48 9.56
C PRO A 100 -13.30 -8.24 8.45
N LEU A 101 -12.99 -7.43 7.44
CA LEU A 101 -13.90 -7.08 6.35
C LEU A 101 -13.95 -8.17 5.26
N PHE A 102 -13.00 -9.10 5.26
CA PHE A 102 -12.98 -10.20 4.30
C PHE A 102 -13.95 -11.33 4.72
N PRO A 103 -14.56 -12.04 3.75
CA PRO A 103 -15.33 -13.24 4.03
C PRO A 103 -14.49 -14.29 4.76
N LYS A 104 -15.06 -14.94 5.79
CA LYS A 104 -14.33 -15.91 6.62
C LYS A 104 -13.83 -17.13 5.86
N ASP A 105 -14.51 -17.48 4.76
CA ASP A 105 -14.20 -18.66 3.96
C ASP A 105 -13.25 -18.36 2.79
N LEU A 106 -12.73 -17.14 2.69
CA LEU A 106 -11.81 -16.76 1.61
C LEU A 106 -10.43 -17.42 1.84
N LYS A 107 -10.08 -18.36 0.97
CA LYS A 107 -8.78 -19.07 0.97
C LYS A 107 -7.85 -18.68 -0.18
N ARG A 108 -8.19 -17.59 -0.88
CA ARG A 108 -7.36 -17.01 -1.93
C ARG A 108 -6.30 -16.13 -1.29
N GLU A 109 -5.06 -16.25 -1.76
CA GLU A 109 -3.96 -15.41 -1.31
C GLU A 109 -4.19 -13.96 -1.74
N VAL A 110 -4.18 -13.06 -0.76
CA VAL A 110 -4.33 -11.62 -0.97
C VAL A 110 -3.05 -10.94 -0.54
N GLN A 111 -2.43 -10.22 -1.48
CA GLN A 111 -1.28 -9.37 -1.19
C GLN A 111 -1.68 -7.91 -1.42
N ILE A 112 -1.37 -7.07 -0.44
CA ILE A 112 -1.56 -5.62 -0.51
C ILE A 112 -0.21 -4.97 -0.29
N VAL A 113 0.24 -4.16 -1.26
CA VAL A 113 1.47 -3.39 -1.16
C VAL A 113 1.11 -1.91 -1.22
N ILE A 114 1.51 -1.16 -0.19
CA ILE A 114 1.34 0.28 -0.12
C ILE A 114 2.72 0.91 -0.22
N THR A 115 2.98 1.64 -1.30
CA THR A 115 4.25 2.33 -1.52
C THR A 115 4.08 3.82 -1.30
N CYS A 116 4.84 4.39 -0.36
CA CYS A 116 4.91 5.83 -0.19
C CYS A 116 5.81 6.44 -1.27
N LEU A 117 5.22 7.28 -2.13
CA LEU A 117 5.88 7.90 -3.28
C LEU A 117 6.30 9.35 -2.99
N SER A 118 5.56 10.06 -2.15
CA SER A 118 5.86 11.43 -1.71
C SER A 118 5.45 11.61 -0.26
N TRP A 119 6.27 12.30 0.53
CA TRP A 119 5.99 12.63 1.92
C TRP A 119 6.29 14.10 2.20
N ASP A 120 5.27 14.82 2.66
CA ASP A 120 5.27 16.27 2.86
C ASP A 120 5.90 16.74 4.19
N ARG A 121 6.38 15.82 5.05
CA ARG A 121 7.06 16.12 6.34
C ARG A 121 6.33 17.03 7.34
N GLU A 122 5.08 17.40 7.11
CA GLU A 122 4.23 18.02 8.12
C GLU A 122 3.80 17.04 9.21
#